data_AF-A0A7W9CC81-F1
#
_entry.id   AF-A0A7W9CC81-F1
#
_cell.length_a   1.000
_cell.length_b   1.000
_cell.length_c   1.000
_cell.angle_alpha   90.00
_cell.angle_beta   90.00
_cell.angle_gamma   90.00
#
_symmetry.space_group_name_H-M   'P 1'
#
loop_
_entity.id
_entity.type
_entity.pdbx_description
1 polymer ?
#
loop_
_entity_poly.entity_id
_entity_poly.type
_entity_poly.pdbx_seq_one_letter_code
_entity_poly.pdbx_strand_id
1 'polypeptide(L)'
;MQSEPDAQGDDDDRLTVAVVRSGGVAGLRRRWRVEPPRPEKTVWIALIERCPWDAPRETDAGADRFVWSIQVRTAGEERERELADSELRGAWRELVDAVREADAGRRGGGPDATADDPERRG
;
A
#
# COMPACT_ATOMS: atom_id res chain seq x y z
N MET A 1 -18.42 -34.67 14.52
CA MET A 1 -19.10 -33.36 14.46
C MET A 1 -18.17 -32.37 15.13
N GLN A 2 -17.20 -31.84 14.37
CA GLN A 2 -16.28 -30.81 14.87
C GLN A 2 -16.92 -29.48 14.52
N SER A 3 -17.64 -28.90 15.47
CA SER A 3 -18.04 -27.49 15.40
C SER A 3 -16.91 -26.70 16.07
N GLU A 4 -15.99 -26.18 15.26
CA GLU A 4 -14.99 -25.21 15.71
C GLU A 4 -15.52 -23.79 15.45
N PRO A 5 -15.42 -22.90 16.45
CA PRO A 5 -16.30 -21.74 16.64
C PRO A 5 -15.86 -20.51 15.83
N ASP A 6 -16.85 -19.71 15.39
CA ASP A 6 -16.89 -18.24 15.39
C ASP A 6 -15.55 -17.47 15.50
N ALA A 7 -14.63 -17.67 14.55
CA ALA A 7 -13.43 -16.83 14.39
C ALA A 7 -13.49 -15.97 13.12
N GLN A 8 -14.55 -16.12 12.32
CA GLN A 8 -14.71 -15.42 11.03
C GLN A 8 -15.24 -13.98 11.21
N GLY A 9 -15.84 -13.65 12.37
CA GLY A 9 -16.54 -12.37 12.59
C GLY A 9 -15.65 -11.15 12.84
N ASP A 10 -14.34 -11.32 13.02
CA ASP A 10 -13.41 -10.19 13.20
C ASP A 10 -12.69 -9.80 11.89
N ASP A 11 -12.59 -10.73 10.93
CA ASP A 11 -11.96 -10.49 9.63
C ASP A 11 -12.86 -9.70 8.68
N ASP A 12 -14.18 -9.83 8.84
CA ASP A 12 -15.22 -9.11 8.07
C ASP A 12 -15.22 -7.59 8.27
N ASP A 13 -14.32 -7.07 9.09
CA ASP A 13 -14.09 -5.63 9.15
C ASP A 13 -12.62 -5.28 8.88
N ARG A 14 -11.68 -6.23 8.90
CA ARG A 14 -10.26 -5.96 8.75
C ARG A 14 -9.92 -5.49 7.34
N LEU A 15 -9.49 -4.24 7.26
CA LEU A 15 -8.84 -3.68 6.08
C LEU A 15 -7.34 -3.88 6.23
N THR A 16 -6.71 -4.55 5.27
CA THR A 16 -5.25 -4.70 5.20
C THR A 16 -4.77 -4.17 3.87
N VAL A 17 -3.78 -3.28 3.88
CA VAL A 17 -3.09 -2.82 2.69
C VAL A 17 -1.62 -3.17 2.82
N ALA A 18 -1.11 -3.94 1.86
CA ALA A 18 0.28 -4.36 1.78
C ALA A 18 0.89 -3.89 0.47
N VAL A 19 2.10 -3.33 0.57
CA VAL A 19 2.88 -2.86 -0.57
C VAL A 19 4.22 -3.57 -0.55
N VAL A 20 4.57 -4.19 -1.67
CA VAL A 20 5.85 -4.85 -1.88
C VAL A 20 6.57 -4.17 -3.02
N ARG A 21 7.75 -3.61 -2.73
CA ARG A 21 8.69 -3.19 -3.77
C ARG A 21 9.74 -4.27 -3.97
N SER A 22 9.77 -4.81 -5.17
CA SER A 22 10.71 -5.84 -5.60
C SER A 22 11.49 -5.32 -6.81
N GLY A 23 12.82 -5.22 -6.69
CA GLY A 23 13.64 -4.80 -7.82
C GLY A 23 15.03 -4.29 -7.45
N GLY A 24 15.90 -4.22 -8.47
CA GLY A 24 17.30 -3.85 -8.35
C GLY A 24 18.27 -5.04 -8.37
N VAL A 25 19.51 -4.76 -8.79
CA VAL A 25 20.62 -5.72 -9.00
C VAL A 25 20.99 -6.56 -7.76
N ALA A 26 20.48 -6.19 -6.57
CA ALA A 26 20.78 -6.85 -5.30
C ALA A 26 19.64 -7.73 -4.74
N GLY A 27 18.47 -7.82 -5.39
CA GLY A 27 17.38 -8.71 -4.96
C GLY A 27 16.70 -8.31 -3.63
N LEU A 28 16.89 -7.09 -3.14
CA LEU A 28 16.31 -6.61 -1.89
C LEU A 28 14.82 -6.30 -2.07
N ARG A 29 13.96 -7.18 -1.58
CA ARG A 29 12.50 -6.94 -1.47
C ARG A 29 12.20 -6.12 -0.22
N ARG A 30 11.41 -5.05 -0.37
CA ARG A 30 10.91 -4.27 0.77
C ARG A 30 9.39 -4.41 0.83
N ARG A 31 8.86 -4.72 2.01
CA ARG A 31 7.43 -4.87 2.25
C ARG A 31 6.99 -3.94 3.36
N TRP A 32 5.92 -3.20 3.10
CA TRP A 32 5.19 -2.38 4.06
C TRP A 32 3.77 -2.90 4.18
N ARG A 33 3.19 -2.82 5.37
CA ARG A 33 1.81 -3.23 5.60
C ARG A 33 1.16 -2.32 6.62
N VAL A 34 -0.07 -1.91 6.33
CA VAL A 34 -0.96 -1.21 7.23
C VAL A 34 -2.29 -1.95 7.35
N GLU A 35 -2.86 -1.84 8.53
CA GLU A 35 -4.12 -2.42 9.02
C GLU A 35 -4.71 -1.29 9.86
N PRO A 36 -5.44 -0.36 9.24
CA PRO A 36 -6.03 0.77 9.94
C PRO A 36 -7.18 0.34 10.85
N PRO A 37 -7.38 1.03 11.99
CA PRO A 37 -8.53 0.79 12.85
C PRO A 37 -9.82 1.25 12.17
N ARG A 38 -10.97 0.72 12.64
CA ARG A 38 -12.33 1.01 12.12
C ARG A 38 -12.58 2.47 11.68
N PRO A 39 -12.31 3.50 12.49
CA PRO A 39 -12.60 4.89 12.09
C PRO A 39 -11.77 5.38 10.90
N GLU A 40 -10.55 4.87 10.71
CA GLU A 40 -9.67 5.28 9.62
C GLU A 40 -9.95 4.50 8.34
N LYS A 41 -10.63 3.34 8.41
CA LYS A 41 -10.91 2.49 7.25
C LYS A 41 -11.58 3.24 6.12
N THR A 42 -12.52 4.13 6.42
CA THR A 42 -13.21 4.94 5.40
C THR A 42 -12.24 5.80 4.59
N VAL A 43 -11.21 6.38 5.23
CA VAL A 43 -10.18 7.18 4.56
C VAL A 43 -9.33 6.30 3.64
N TRP A 44 -8.93 5.13 4.14
CA TRP A 44 -8.15 4.17 3.35
C TRP A 44 -8.94 3.60 2.17
N ILE A 45 -10.21 3.25 2.37
CA ILE A 45 -11.12 2.80 1.31
C ILE A 45 -11.21 3.89 0.23
N ALA A 46 -11.40 5.15 0.60
CA ALA A 46 -11.43 6.25 -0.36
C ALA A 46 -10.12 6.39 -1.17
N LEU A 47 -8.95 6.20 -0.54
CA LEU A 47 -7.65 6.19 -1.25
C LEU A 47 -7.56 5.02 -2.23
N ILE A 48 -8.00 3.84 -1.82
CA ILE A 48 -8.03 2.63 -2.64
C ILE A 48 -8.97 2.84 -3.84
N GLU A 49 -10.17 3.38 -3.65
CA GLU A 49 -11.16 3.59 -4.71
C GLU A 49 -10.71 4.66 -5.73
N ARG A 50 -9.88 5.62 -5.32
CA ARG A 50 -9.25 6.59 -6.23
C ARG A 50 -8.19 5.97 -7.14
N CYS A 51 -7.66 4.80 -6.79
CA CYS A 51 -6.63 4.15 -7.59
C CYS A 51 -7.24 3.50 -8.85
N PRO A 52 -6.63 3.68 -10.03
CA PRO A 52 -7.12 3.10 -11.26
C PRO A 52 -6.73 1.62 -11.37
N TRP A 53 -7.39 0.77 -10.59
CA TRP A 53 -7.16 -0.70 -10.58
C TRP A 53 -7.36 -1.35 -11.95
N ASP A 54 -8.27 -0.80 -12.76
CA ASP A 54 -8.64 -1.30 -14.10
C ASP A 54 -7.85 -0.64 -15.24
N ALA A 55 -7.00 0.36 -14.95
CA ALA A 55 -6.22 1.00 -16.02
C ALA A 55 -5.30 -0.01 -16.73
N PRO A 56 -5.05 0.16 -18.03
CA PRO A 56 -4.08 -0.66 -18.74
C PRO A 56 -2.69 -0.45 -18.13
N ARG A 57 -1.95 -1.55 -17.95
CA ARG A 57 -0.57 -1.49 -17.47
C ARG A 57 0.33 -0.89 -18.55
N GLU A 58 1.13 0.10 -18.20
CA GLU A 58 2.15 0.62 -19.09
C GLU A 58 3.21 -0.48 -19.28
N THR A 59 3.27 -1.06 -20.49
CA THR A 59 4.08 -2.26 -20.78
C THR A 59 5.54 -1.90 -21.09
N ASP A 60 6.09 -0.88 -20.42
CA ASP A 60 7.51 -0.52 -20.53
C ASP A 60 8.37 -1.48 -19.68
N ALA A 61 8.22 -2.78 -19.94
CA ALA A 61 8.84 -3.88 -19.22
C ALA A 61 10.38 -3.92 -19.34
N GLY A 62 10.99 -2.99 -20.09
CA GLY A 62 12.42 -2.95 -20.36
C GLY A 62 13.23 -1.95 -19.53
N ALA A 63 12.60 -0.87 -19.03
CA ALA A 63 13.33 0.22 -18.35
C ALA A 63 13.16 0.18 -16.82
N ASP A 64 11.98 -0.21 -16.35
CA ASP A 64 11.65 -0.21 -14.92
C ASP A 64 12.20 -1.47 -14.23
N ARG A 65 13.34 -1.31 -13.54
CA ARG A 65 13.97 -2.40 -12.75
C ARG A 65 13.28 -2.66 -11.41
N PHE A 66 12.27 -1.86 -11.08
CA PHE A 66 11.51 -1.94 -9.83
C PHE A 66 10.03 -2.18 -10.12
N VAL A 67 9.49 -3.21 -9.48
CA VAL A 67 8.10 -3.61 -9.53
C VAL A 67 7.48 -3.37 -8.16
N TRP A 68 6.31 -2.77 -8.14
CA TRP A 68 5.49 -2.50 -6.96
C TRP A 68 4.24 -3.37 -7.02
N SER A 69 4.09 -4.30 -6.09
CA SER A 69 2.88 -5.10 -5.91
C SER A 69 2.08 -4.52 -4.74
N ILE A 70 0.87 -4.07 -5.03
CA ILE A 70 -0.07 -3.49 -4.06
C ILE A 70 -1.20 -4.50 -3.87
N GLN A 71 -1.37 -4.95 -2.63
CA GLN A 71 -2.39 -5.90 -2.22
C GLN A 71 -3.30 -5.24 -1.18
N VAL A 72 -4.59 -5.25 -1.44
CA VAL A 72 -5.62 -4.75 -0.56
C VAL A 72 -6.54 -5.91 -0.25
N ARG A 73 -6.75 -6.17 1.04
CA ARG A 73 -7.73 -7.13 1.53
C ARG A 73 -8.75 -6.40 2.36
N THR A 74 -10.00 -6.56 2.00
CA THR A 74 -11.17 -6.06 2.72
C THR A 74 -12.07 -7.24 3.07
N ALA A 75 -13.08 -6.99 3.90
CA ALA A 75 -14.08 -7.97 4.30
C ALA A 75 -14.72 -8.75 3.13
N GLY A 76 -15.01 -8.04 2.03
CA GLY A 76 -15.74 -8.59 0.90
C GLY A 76 -14.92 -8.76 -0.37
N GLU A 77 -13.76 -8.11 -0.48
CA GLU A 77 -12.95 -8.11 -1.71
C GLU A 77 -11.44 -8.09 -1.42
N GLU A 78 -10.70 -8.83 -2.24
CA GLU A 78 -9.25 -8.76 -2.35
C GLU A 78 -8.88 -8.16 -3.72
N ARG A 79 -8.07 -7.12 -3.71
CA ARG A 79 -7.58 -6.44 -4.91
C ARG A 79 -6.06 -6.48 -4.90
N GLU A 80 -5.48 -6.93 -6.01
CA GLU A 80 -4.05 -6.91 -6.22
C GLU A 80 -3.73 -6.19 -7.52
N ARG A 81 -2.70 -5.35 -7.50
CA ARG A 81 -2.17 -4.71 -8.70
C ARG A 81 -0.66 -4.64 -8.67
N GLU A 82 -0.05 -5.06 -9.77
CA GLU A 82 1.38 -4.85 -10.03
C GLU A 82 1.58 -3.62 -10.91
N LEU A 83 2.51 -2.77 -10.51
CA LEU A 83 2.84 -1.50 -11.14
C LEU A 83 4.35 -1.43 -11.34
N ALA A 84 4.79 -0.85 -12.46
CA ALA A 84 6.16 -0.39 -12.61
C ALA A 84 6.42 0.86 -11.75
N ASP A 85 7.68 1.18 -11.48
CA ASP A 85 8.06 2.41 -10.78
C ASP A 85 7.56 3.66 -11.50
N SER A 86 7.61 3.67 -12.83
CA SER A 86 7.07 4.75 -13.66
C SER A 86 5.56 4.94 -13.53
N GLU A 87 4.81 3.86 -13.28
CA GLU A 87 3.35 3.88 -13.08
C GLU A 87 2.95 4.35 -11.67
N LEU A 88 3.89 4.34 -10.71
CA LEU A 88 3.65 4.73 -9.33
C LEU A 88 3.55 6.27 -9.18
N ARG A 89 2.48 6.84 -9.74
CA ARG A 89 2.20 8.27 -9.77
C ARG A 89 0.74 8.56 -9.42
N GLY A 90 0.44 9.81 -9.06
CA GLY A 90 -0.91 10.23 -8.68
C GLY A 90 -1.46 9.42 -7.49
N ALA A 91 -2.67 8.87 -7.66
CA ALA A 91 -3.36 8.12 -6.61
C ALA A 91 -2.55 6.91 -6.09
N TRP A 92 -1.80 6.22 -6.96
CA TRP A 92 -0.95 5.11 -6.54
C TRP A 92 0.19 5.54 -5.63
N ARG A 93 0.82 6.69 -5.94
CA ARG A 93 1.88 7.24 -5.09
C ARG A 93 1.31 7.67 -3.75
N GLU A 94 0.16 8.34 -3.72
CA GLU A 94 -0.52 8.72 -2.48
C GLU A 94 -0.82 7.51 -1.60
N LEU A 95 -1.34 6.42 -2.17
CA LEU A 95 -1.62 5.19 -1.43
C LEU A 95 -0.33 4.58 -0.85
N VAL A 96 0.71 4.42 -1.67
CA VAL A 96 1.97 3.82 -1.22
C VAL A 96 2.65 4.67 -0.15
N ASP A 97 2.64 5.99 -0.31
CA ASP A 97 3.21 6.92 0.66
C ASP A 97 2.51 6.77 2.02
N ALA A 98 1.18 6.83 2.03
CA ALA A 98 0.39 6.60 3.24
C ALA A 98 0.70 5.24 3.90
N VAL A 99 0.82 4.15 3.12
CA VAL A 99 1.16 2.82 3.67
C VAL A 99 2.54 2.83 4.32
N ARG A 100 3.50 3.51 3.70
CA ARG A 100 4.87 3.60 4.21
C ARG A 100 4.94 4.45 5.48
N GLU A 101 4.24 5.57 5.52
CA GLU A 101 4.14 6.42 6.71
C GLU A 101 3.49 5.68 7.87
N ALA A 102 2.38 4.98 7.62
CA ALA A 102 1.71 4.20 8.64
C ALA A 102 2.55 3.00 9.13
N ASP A 103 3.25 2.28 8.24
CA ASP A 103 4.20 1.22 8.64
C ASP A 103 5.37 1.80 9.44
N ALA A 104 5.91 2.97 9.06
CA ALA A 104 6.98 3.64 9.78
C ALA A 104 6.55 4.07 11.19
N GLY A 105 5.37 4.68 11.34
CA GLY A 105 4.80 5.07 12.63
C GLY A 105 4.55 3.88 13.56
N ARG A 106 4.29 2.69 13.00
CA ARG A 106 4.24 1.44 13.80
C ARG A 106 5.60 0.88 14.17
N ARG A 107 6.61 1.04 13.30
CA ARG A 107 7.95 0.45 13.48
C ARG A 107 8.86 1.30 14.38
N GLY A 108 8.54 2.58 14.57
CA GLY A 108 9.28 3.48 15.46
C GLY A 108 8.40 4.65 15.87
N GLY A 109 8.18 4.83 17.17
CA GLY A 109 7.55 6.04 17.68
C GLY A 109 8.45 7.26 17.42
N GLY A 110 7.95 8.21 16.61
CA GLY A 110 8.50 9.57 16.44
C GLY A 110 8.47 10.08 14.99
N PRO A 111 7.66 11.11 14.65
CA PRO A 111 7.72 11.78 13.34
C PRO A 111 8.88 12.77 13.29
N ASP A 112 10.03 12.34 12.76
CA ASP A 112 11.08 13.22 12.25
C ASP A 112 11.51 12.71 10.86
N ALA A 113 10.69 13.00 9.85
CA ALA A 113 11.05 12.93 8.44
C ALA A 113 10.02 13.65 7.54
N THR A 114 9.48 14.79 7.97
CA THR A 114 9.10 15.81 6.98
C THR A 114 10.40 16.45 6.53
N ALA A 115 11.06 15.79 5.58
CA ALA A 115 12.08 16.41 4.75
C ALA A 115 11.54 16.48 3.32
N ASP A 116 10.46 17.25 3.17
CA ASP A 116 10.22 18.03 1.96
C ASP A 116 9.94 19.45 2.44
N ASP A 117 11.03 20.19 2.70
CA ASP A 117 11.07 21.65 2.82
C ASP A 117 11.47 22.19 1.44
N PRO A 118 10.52 22.68 0.62
CA PRO A 118 10.86 23.27 -0.69
C PRO A 118 11.25 24.77 -0.63
N GLU A 119 11.48 25.38 0.54
CA GLU A 119 11.59 26.85 0.69
C GLU A 119 13.01 27.44 0.79
N ARG A 120 14.06 26.70 0.39
CA ARG A 120 15.45 27.22 0.29
C ARG A 120 15.93 27.46 -1.15
N ARG A 121 15.37 28.49 -1.83
CA ARG A 121 16.12 29.33 -2.78
C ARG A 121 15.59 30.75 -2.79
N GLY A 122 16.15 31.56 -1.88
CA GLY A 122 16.22 33.03 -1.98
C GLY A 122 17.69 33.44 -1.95
#